data_AF-A0A834Z7P1-F1
#
_entry.id   AF-A0A834Z7P1-F1
#
_cell.length_a   1.000
_cell.length_b   1.000
_cell.length_c   1.000
_cell.angle_alpha   90.00
_cell.angle_beta   90.00
_cell.angle_gamma   90.00
#
_symmetry.space_group_name_H-M   'P 1'
#
loop_
_entity.id
_entity.type
_entity.pdbx_description
1 polymer ?
#
loop_
_entity_poly.entity_id
_entity_poly.type
_entity_poly.pdbx_seq_one_letter_code
_entity_poly.pdbx_strand_id
1 'polypeptide(L)'
;MITSRGSGLQYLLQAKMEERLRKKRSKILHTKTGSAIPMKVTFNKFDFSNSYIWFEFYNAPLSNDISLICDTIRSWHIIGRLGGCNSMNMQLSQSPMDRRPSYDAIQGANVTPTTFYNIGDLEIQDNLARIWMDIGTSEPLLLDVLVNGLTQISSDYIGIKQLVFGGSEFENWKDNVTSEDAGYSVHKI
;
A
#
# COMPACT_ATOMS: atom_id res chain seq x y z
N MET A 1 60.82 -2.49 18.44
CA MET A 1 59.78 -1.45 18.58
C MET A 1 58.82 -1.56 17.40
N ILE A 2 57.88 -2.51 17.41
CA ILE A 2 56.83 -2.62 16.38
C ILE A 2 55.57 -3.21 17.04
N THR A 3 54.63 -2.37 17.46
CA THR A 3 53.19 -2.70 17.61
C THR A 3 52.40 -1.41 17.87
N SER A 4 51.85 -0.76 16.83
CA SER A 4 50.72 0.18 17.06
C SER A 4 49.85 0.48 15.83
N ARG A 5 50.20 0.02 14.63
CA ARG A 5 49.43 0.36 13.41
C ARG A 5 48.21 -0.54 13.12
N GLY A 6 48.06 -1.69 13.80
CA GLY A 6 46.96 -2.63 13.57
C GLY A 6 45.66 -2.33 14.33
N SER A 7 45.74 -1.71 15.51
CA SER A 7 44.58 -1.50 16.38
C SER A 7 43.69 -0.33 15.95
N GLY A 8 44.28 0.73 15.37
CA GLY A 8 43.54 1.92 14.95
C GLY A 8 42.57 1.66 13.79
N LEU A 9 42.95 0.81 12.83
CA LEU A 9 42.08 0.48 11.69
C LEU A 9 40.90 -0.40 12.11
N GLN A 10 41.11 -1.30 13.06
CA GLN A 10 40.08 -2.20 13.59
C GLN A 10 39.04 -1.42 14.41
N TYR A 11 39.51 -0.43 15.20
CA TYR A 11 38.64 0.48 15.94
C TYR A 11 37.78 1.35 15.03
N LEU A 12 38.35 1.90 13.95
CA LEU A 12 37.61 2.70 12.97
C LEU A 12 36.53 1.90 12.23
N LEU A 13 36.79 0.62 11.95
CA LEU A 13 35.82 -0.29 11.34
C LEU A 13 34.67 -0.63 12.30
N GLN A 14 34.97 -0.87 13.58
CA GLN A 14 33.95 -1.08 14.62
C GLN A 14 33.08 0.16 14.82
N ALA A 15 33.68 1.35 14.95
CA ALA A 15 32.94 2.60 15.11
C ALA A 15 32.01 2.90 13.91
N LYS A 16 32.48 2.66 12.68
CA LYS A 16 31.62 2.79 11.48
C LYS A 16 30.49 1.76 11.44
N MET A 17 30.73 0.54 11.90
CA MET A 17 29.71 -0.51 11.97
C MET A 17 28.66 -0.17 13.03
N GLU A 18 29.08 0.28 14.21
CA GLU A 18 28.20 0.74 15.28
C GLU A 18 27.38 1.96 14.87
N GLU A 19 27.98 2.93 14.16
CA GLU A 19 27.26 4.09 13.66
C GLU A 19 26.21 3.69 12.62
N ARG A 20 26.51 2.73 11.73
CA ARG A 20 25.55 2.14 10.78
C ARG A 20 24.41 1.41 11.51
N LEU A 21 24.73 0.63 12.54
CA LEU A 21 23.75 -0.07 13.36
C LEU A 21 22.88 0.92 14.16
N ARG A 22 23.47 2.01 14.67
CA ARG A 22 22.76 3.08 15.37
C ARG A 22 21.82 3.84 14.43
N LYS A 23 22.25 4.19 13.22
CA LYS A 23 21.40 4.80 12.18
C LYS A 23 20.28 3.87 11.72
N LYS A 24 20.56 2.56 11.64
CA LYS A 24 19.52 1.55 11.36
C LYS A 24 18.53 1.45 12.53
N ARG A 25 19.00 1.36 13.77
CA ARG A 25 18.16 1.31 14.98
C ARG A 25 17.30 2.56 15.13
N SER A 26 17.85 3.76 14.87
CA SER A 26 17.07 5.01 14.92
C SER A 26 16.04 5.11 13.79
N LYS A 27 16.29 4.51 12.61
CA LYS A 27 15.28 4.36 11.55
C LYS A 27 14.20 3.32 11.89
N ILE A 28 14.55 2.28 12.64
CA ILE A 28 13.62 1.23 13.12
C ILE A 28 12.75 1.77 14.26
N LEU A 29 13.25 2.75 15.03
CA LEU A 29 12.52 3.52 16.04
C LEU A 29 11.71 4.68 15.43
N HIS A 30 11.06 4.48 14.28
CA HIS A 30 9.85 5.28 14.03
C HIS A 30 8.82 4.85 15.08
N THR A 31 8.45 5.77 15.97
CA THR A 31 7.28 5.60 16.83
C THR A 31 6.11 5.18 15.97
N LYS A 32 5.56 3.99 16.19
CA LYS A 32 4.38 3.50 15.44
C LYS A 32 3.30 4.58 15.51
N THR A 33 3.02 5.22 14.38
CA THR A 33 1.94 6.19 14.19
C THR A 33 0.65 5.52 13.68
N GLY A 34 0.70 4.20 13.49
CA GLY A 34 -0.47 3.37 13.19
C GLY A 34 -1.46 3.28 14.35
N SER A 35 -2.55 2.52 14.11
CA SER A 35 -3.65 2.33 15.05
C SER A 35 -3.70 0.88 15.54
N ALA A 36 -3.99 0.71 16.84
CA ALA A 36 -4.35 -0.59 17.40
C ALA A 36 -5.80 -0.99 17.09
N ILE A 37 -6.63 -0.04 16.64
CA ILE A 37 -8.02 -0.31 16.25
C ILE A 37 -8.02 -0.84 14.81
N PRO A 38 -8.61 -2.02 14.54
CA PRO A 38 -8.69 -2.56 13.19
C PRO A 38 -9.38 -1.61 12.21
N MET A 39 -8.80 -1.46 11.02
CA MET A 39 -9.40 -0.70 9.92
C MET A 39 -10.75 -1.34 9.53
N LYS A 40 -11.82 -0.54 9.51
CA LYS A 40 -13.13 -1.01 9.05
C LYS A 40 -13.20 -0.95 7.52
N VAL A 41 -13.67 -2.02 6.88
CA VAL A 41 -13.88 -2.06 5.42
C VAL A 41 -15.37 -2.17 5.12
N THR A 42 -15.88 -1.34 4.21
CA THR A 42 -17.28 -1.42 3.76
C THR A 42 -17.40 -1.22 2.26
N PHE A 43 -18.46 -1.80 1.67
CA PHE A 43 -18.79 -1.67 0.27
C PHE A 43 -20.16 -1.00 0.17
N ASN A 44 -20.26 0.10 -0.56
CA ASN A 44 -21.49 0.87 -0.75
C ASN A 44 -21.70 1.11 -2.25
N LYS A 45 -22.68 0.41 -2.85
CA LYS A 45 -22.96 0.49 -4.30
C LYS A 45 -21.68 0.36 -5.16
N PHE A 46 -20.81 -0.56 -4.76
CA PHE A 46 -19.51 -0.76 -5.39
C PHE A 46 -19.65 -1.49 -6.74
N ASP A 47 -18.85 -1.06 -7.71
CA ASP A 47 -18.58 -1.79 -8.96
C ASP A 47 -17.07 -1.79 -9.25
N PHE A 48 -16.59 -2.79 -9.99
CA PHE A 48 -15.19 -2.87 -10.41
C PHE A 48 -14.82 -1.82 -11.46
N SER A 49 -15.81 -1.16 -12.06
CA SER A 49 -15.61 -0.07 -13.02
C SER A 49 -16.08 1.25 -12.42
N ASN A 50 -15.34 2.33 -12.69
CA ASN A 50 -15.74 3.69 -12.36
C ASN A 50 -16.20 3.89 -10.91
N SER A 51 -15.37 3.47 -9.95
CA SER A 51 -15.68 3.55 -8.52
C SER A 51 -14.60 4.30 -7.75
N TYR A 52 -15.02 4.99 -6.68
CA TYR A 52 -14.10 5.56 -5.71
C TYR A 52 -13.76 4.55 -4.61
N ILE A 53 -12.55 4.69 -4.07
CA ILE A 53 -12.18 4.16 -2.76
C ILE A 53 -11.94 5.35 -1.85
N TRP A 54 -12.65 5.38 -0.73
CA TRP A 54 -12.59 6.43 0.26
C TRP A 54 -11.81 5.98 1.50
N PHE A 55 -11.05 6.90 2.06
CA PHE A 55 -10.27 6.71 3.28
C PHE A 55 -10.71 7.75 4.30
N GLU A 56 -10.90 7.31 5.55
CA GLU A 56 -10.90 8.21 6.70
C GLU A 56 -9.75 7.81 7.61
N PHE A 57 -8.87 8.76 7.92
CA PHE A 57 -7.78 8.60 8.86
C PHE A 57 -8.18 9.10 10.25
N TYR A 58 -7.58 8.52 11.29
CA TYR A 58 -7.76 9.03 12.67
C TYR A 58 -7.19 10.44 12.84
N ASN A 59 -6.12 10.76 12.12
CA ASN A 59 -5.48 12.06 12.08
C ASN A 59 -5.12 12.40 10.63
N ALA A 60 -5.00 13.68 10.28
CA ALA A 60 -4.53 14.08 8.96
C ALA A 60 -3.16 13.44 8.65
N PRO A 61 -2.99 12.78 7.50
CA PRO A 61 -1.76 12.08 7.17
C PRO A 61 -0.61 13.08 6.94
N LEU A 62 0.59 12.74 7.39
CA LEU A 62 1.79 13.53 7.15
C LEU A 62 2.31 13.30 5.73
N SER A 63 3.23 14.14 5.25
CA SER A 63 3.81 14.01 3.90
C SER A 63 4.45 12.64 3.62
N ASN A 64 5.12 12.05 4.61
CA ASN A 64 5.69 10.70 4.49
C ASN A 64 4.60 9.62 4.46
N ASP A 65 3.51 9.81 5.18
CA ASP A 65 2.36 8.90 5.21
C ASP A 65 1.68 8.87 3.84
N ILE A 66 1.45 10.06 3.26
CA ILE A 66 0.91 10.22 1.92
C ILE A 66 1.80 9.53 0.88
N SER A 67 3.12 9.70 0.99
CA SER A 67 4.08 9.06 0.08
C SER A 67 3.98 7.54 0.16
N LEU A 68 3.90 6.97 1.37
CA LEU A 68 3.76 5.53 1.57
C LEU A 68 2.45 4.99 0.99
N ILE A 69 1.33 5.71 1.18
CA ILE A 69 0.03 5.34 0.60
C ILE A 69 0.11 5.38 -0.94
N CYS A 70 0.68 6.45 -1.51
CA CYS A 70 0.83 6.58 -2.97
C CYS A 70 1.70 5.44 -3.55
N ASP A 71 2.84 5.14 -2.93
CA ASP A 71 3.71 4.05 -3.38
C ASP A 71 3.03 2.68 -3.29
N THR A 72 2.20 2.47 -2.25
CA THR A 72 1.41 1.25 -2.09
C THR A 72 0.37 1.11 -3.20
N ILE A 73 -0.41 2.16 -3.44
CA ILE A 73 -1.45 2.20 -4.48
C ILE A 73 -0.82 2.03 -5.86
N ARG A 74 0.28 2.73 -6.14
CA ARG A 74 1.03 2.60 -7.40
C ARG A 74 1.50 1.17 -7.62
N SER A 75 2.06 0.54 -6.60
CA SER A 75 2.52 -0.85 -6.67
C SER A 75 1.36 -1.82 -6.93
N TRP A 76 0.24 -1.61 -6.24
CA TRP A 76 -0.99 -2.37 -6.45
C TRP A 76 -1.52 -2.24 -7.89
N HIS A 77 -1.60 -1.02 -8.41
CA HIS A 77 -2.02 -0.76 -9.79
C HIS A 77 -1.07 -1.42 -10.82
N ILE A 78 0.25 -1.29 -10.64
CA ILE A 78 1.24 -1.90 -11.54
C ILE A 78 1.08 -3.42 -11.58
N ILE A 79 1.02 -4.08 -10.41
CA ILE A 79 0.89 -5.54 -10.35
C ILE A 79 -0.46 -5.99 -10.94
N GLY A 80 -1.54 -5.27 -10.66
CA GLY A 80 -2.86 -5.55 -11.22
C GLY A 80 -2.91 -5.41 -12.74
N ARG A 81 -2.26 -4.38 -13.28
CA ARG A 81 -2.11 -4.17 -14.72
C ARG A 81 -1.35 -5.27 -15.44
N LEU A 82 -0.36 -5.85 -14.76
CA LEU A 82 0.45 -6.94 -15.29
C LEU A 82 -0.23 -8.32 -15.13
N GLY A 83 -1.46 -8.37 -14.60
CA GLY A 83 -2.19 -9.61 -14.35
C GLY A 83 -1.68 -10.41 -13.16
N GLY A 84 -0.86 -9.81 -12.28
CA GLY A 84 -0.30 -10.47 -11.11
C GLY A 84 -1.33 -10.88 -10.06
N CYS A 85 -2.53 -10.28 -10.10
CA CYS A 85 -3.65 -10.61 -9.22
C CYS A 85 -4.72 -11.47 -9.91
N ASN A 86 -4.36 -12.30 -10.90
CA ASN A 86 -5.30 -13.22 -11.54
C ASN A 86 -5.57 -14.45 -10.65
N SER A 87 -6.74 -14.48 -10.01
CA SER A 87 -7.12 -15.58 -9.11
C SER A 87 -7.20 -16.94 -9.82
N MET A 88 -7.52 -16.96 -11.12
CA MET A 88 -7.59 -18.17 -11.92
C MET A 88 -6.21 -18.80 -12.20
N ASN A 89 -5.12 -18.07 -11.98
CA ASN A 89 -3.74 -18.56 -12.14
C ASN A 89 -3.00 -18.71 -10.78
N MET A 90 -3.71 -18.76 -9.65
CA MET A 90 -3.11 -18.93 -8.31
C MET A 90 -2.70 -20.38 -8.02
N GLN A 91 -1.83 -20.95 -8.86
CA GLN A 91 -1.51 -22.39 -8.88
C GLN A 91 -0.96 -22.92 -7.53
N LEU A 92 -0.13 -22.13 -6.85
CA LEU A 92 0.42 -22.53 -5.55
C LEU A 92 -0.61 -22.46 -4.43
N SER A 93 -1.45 -21.42 -4.41
CA SER A 93 -2.50 -21.28 -3.40
C SER A 93 -3.63 -22.29 -3.57
N GLN A 94 -3.84 -22.78 -4.79
CA GLN A 94 -4.81 -23.82 -5.12
C GLN A 94 -4.22 -25.23 -5.05
N SER A 95 -2.91 -25.36 -4.82
CA SER A 95 -2.24 -26.66 -4.68
C SER A 95 -2.47 -27.24 -3.28
N PRO A 96 -2.63 -28.58 -3.15
CA PRO A 96 -2.61 -29.24 -1.85
C PRO A 96 -1.31 -28.92 -1.08
N MET A 97 -1.42 -28.76 0.25
CA MET A 97 -0.28 -28.39 1.12
C MET A 97 0.87 -29.39 1.07
N ASP A 98 0.57 -30.68 0.88
CA ASP A 98 1.58 -31.75 0.85
C ASP A 98 2.29 -31.89 -0.50
N ARG A 99 1.83 -31.15 -1.52
CA ARG A 99 2.43 -31.20 -2.86
C ARG A 99 3.64 -30.28 -2.91
N ARG A 100 4.74 -30.76 -3.49
CA ARG A 100 5.91 -29.93 -3.78
C ARG A 100 5.49 -28.73 -4.65
N PRO A 101 5.87 -27.48 -4.27
CA PRO A 101 5.57 -26.29 -5.07
C PRO A 101 6.05 -26.46 -6.51
N SER A 102 5.16 -26.24 -7.46
CA SER A 102 5.42 -26.33 -8.89
C SER A 102 4.48 -25.40 -9.64
N TYR A 103 4.89 -25.01 -10.85
CA TYR A 103 4.12 -24.17 -11.75
C TYR A 103 4.04 -24.85 -13.11
N ASP A 104 2.85 -24.89 -13.68
CA ASP A 104 2.60 -25.35 -15.05
C ASP A 104 2.50 -24.11 -15.96
N ALA A 105 3.50 -23.97 -16.84
CA ALA A 105 3.59 -22.86 -17.79
C ALA A 105 2.51 -22.93 -18.88
N ILE A 106 2.07 -24.13 -19.27
CA ILE A 106 1.02 -24.32 -20.29
C ILE A 106 -0.33 -23.98 -19.67
N GLN A 107 -0.59 -24.44 -18.45
CA GLN A 107 -1.79 -24.04 -17.71
C GLN A 107 -1.84 -22.52 -17.57
N GLY A 108 -0.76 -21.89 -17.11
CA GLY A 108 -0.70 -20.44 -16.92
C GLY A 108 -0.91 -19.64 -18.21
N ALA A 109 -0.39 -20.12 -19.34
CA ALA A 109 -0.58 -19.47 -20.65
C ALA A 109 -2.02 -19.56 -21.18
N ASN A 110 -2.82 -20.52 -20.70
CA ASN A 110 -4.20 -20.75 -21.14
C ASN A 110 -5.26 -20.06 -20.24
N VAL A 111 -4.84 -19.43 -19.13
CA VAL A 111 -5.78 -18.69 -18.26
C VAL A 111 -6.13 -17.35 -18.90
N THR A 112 -7.41 -16.98 -18.87
CA THR A 112 -7.86 -15.64 -19.28
C THR A 112 -7.13 -14.57 -18.47
N PRO A 113 -6.43 -13.62 -19.11
CA PRO A 113 -5.76 -12.54 -18.40
C PRO A 113 -6.74 -11.66 -17.64
N THR A 114 -6.32 -11.22 -16.45
CA THR A 114 -7.00 -10.16 -15.69
C THR A 114 -6.19 -8.88 -15.88
N THR A 115 -6.85 -7.73 -16.03
CA THR A 115 -6.19 -6.45 -16.21
C THR A 115 -6.87 -5.39 -15.39
N PHE A 116 -6.10 -4.56 -14.68
CA PHE A 116 -6.57 -3.31 -14.08
C PHE A 116 -6.45 -2.18 -15.12
N TYR A 117 -7.53 -1.52 -15.53
CA TYR A 117 -7.43 -0.51 -16.59
C TYR A 117 -6.82 0.82 -16.17
N ASN A 118 -7.50 1.57 -15.28
CA ASN A 118 -7.14 2.94 -14.99
C ASN A 118 -7.26 3.26 -13.50
N ILE A 119 -6.44 4.18 -13.04
CA ILE A 119 -6.51 4.73 -11.69
C ILE A 119 -6.30 6.24 -11.75
N GLY A 120 -6.99 6.98 -10.87
CA GLY A 120 -6.82 8.41 -10.70
C GLY A 120 -5.70 8.74 -9.72
N ASP A 121 -5.49 10.04 -9.54
CA ASP A 121 -4.60 10.55 -8.49
C ASP A 121 -5.25 10.40 -7.10
N LEU A 122 -4.43 10.39 -6.06
CA LEU A 122 -4.90 10.41 -4.68
C LEU A 122 -5.27 11.85 -4.30
N GLU A 123 -6.55 12.08 -4.02
CA GLU A 123 -7.06 13.36 -3.53
C GLU A 123 -7.23 13.31 -2.01
N ILE A 124 -6.82 14.36 -1.30
CA ILE A 124 -6.87 14.43 0.17
C ILE A 124 -7.54 15.73 0.59
N GLN A 125 -8.47 15.65 1.55
CA GLN A 125 -9.10 16.78 2.25
C GLN A 125 -9.01 16.53 3.76
N ASP A 126 -8.15 17.27 4.45
CA ASP A 126 -7.89 17.10 5.89
C ASP A 126 -7.51 15.64 6.26
N ASN A 127 -8.40 14.91 6.92
CA ASN A 127 -8.24 13.50 7.30
C ASN A 127 -9.03 12.53 6.41
N LEU A 128 -9.58 13.02 5.30
CA LEU A 128 -10.27 12.22 4.29
C LEU A 128 -9.40 12.12 3.03
N ALA A 129 -9.49 10.99 2.34
CA ALA A 129 -8.92 10.86 1.00
C ALA A 129 -9.82 10.04 0.10
N ARG A 130 -9.66 10.22 -1.20
CA ARG A 130 -10.29 9.37 -2.20
C ARG A 130 -9.35 9.08 -3.36
N ILE A 131 -9.58 7.96 -4.00
CA ILE A 131 -8.97 7.63 -5.27
C ILE A 131 -10.00 7.02 -6.20
N TRP A 132 -10.05 7.50 -7.43
CA TRP A 132 -10.88 6.92 -8.48
C TRP A 132 -10.18 5.71 -9.09
N MET A 133 -10.95 4.67 -9.42
CA MET A 133 -10.42 3.52 -10.14
C MET A 133 -11.42 2.95 -11.15
N ASP A 134 -10.85 2.31 -12.17
CA ASP A 134 -11.52 1.47 -13.14
C ASP A 134 -10.68 0.20 -13.32
N ILE A 135 -11.04 -0.84 -12.57
CA ILE A 135 -10.39 -2.14 -12.68
C ILE A 135 -10.83 -2.80 -13.98
N GLY A 136 -12.11 -2.74 -14.31
CA GLY A 136 -12.69 -3.26 -15.55
C GLY A 136 -12.85 -4.78 -15.63
N THR A 137 -12.17 -5.54 -14.77
CA THR A 137 -12.43 -6.97 -14.55
C THR A 137 -12.94 -7.21 -13.14
N SER A 138 -13.89 -8.12 -12.97
CA SER A 138 -14.39 -8.54 -11.66
C SER A 138 -13.43 -9.52 -10.98
N GLU A 139 -12.31 -9.01 -10.48
CA GLU A 139 -11.27 -9.77 -9.80
C GLU A 139 -11.17 -9.39 -8.31
N PRO A 140 -11.76 -10.18 -7.40
CA PRO A 140 -11.69 -9.92 -5.96
C PRO A 140 -10.28 -9.94 -5.39
N LEU A 141 -9.35 -10.72 -5.96
CA LEU A 141 -7.98 -10.81 -5.44
C LEU A 141 -7.26 -9.45 -5.46
N LEU A 142 -7.60 -8.56 -6.40
CA LEU A 142 -7.10 -7.19 -6.41
C LEU A 142 -7.49 -6.43 -5.14
N LEU A 143 -8.74 -6.57 -4.70
CA LEU A 143 -9.26 -5.88 -3.52
C LEU A 143 -8.68 -6.48 -2.25
N ASP A 144 -8.58 -7.81 -2.16
CA ASP A 144 -7.97 -8.48 -1.01
C ASP A 144 -6.51 -8.06 -0.82
N VAL A 145 -5.72 -8.02 -1.90
CA VAL A 145 -4.31 -7.58 -1.84
C VAL A 145 -4.20 -6.14 -1.35
N LEU A 146 -5.04 -5.23 -1.85
CA LEU A 146 -5.06 -3.84 -1.42
C LEU A 146 -5.47 -3.72 0.06
N VAL A 147 -6.58 -4.34 0.45
CA VAL A 147 -7.10 -4.30 1.83
C VAL A 147 -6.09 -4.86 2.82
N ASN A 148 -5.43 -5.97 2.49
CA ASN A 148 -4.41 -6.56 3.35
C ASN A 148 -3.19 -5.63 3.50
N GLY A 149 -2.71 -5.03 2.41
CA GLY A 149 -1.63 -4.05 2.45
C GLY A 149 -1.97 -2.83 3.30
N LEU A 150 -3.16 -2.26 3.09
CA LEU A 150 -3.66 -1.11 3.84
C LEU A 150 -3.93 -1.45 5.31
N THR A 151 -4.33 -2.68 5.64
CA THR A 151 -4.50 -3.13 7.03
C THR A 151 -3.16 -3.11 7.76
N GLN A 152 -2.09 -3.59 7.11
CA GLN A 152 -0.74 -3.55 7.69
C GLN A 152 -0.26 -2.11 7.85
N ILE A 153 -0.47 -1.26 6.83
CA ILE A 153 -0.16 0.17 6.91
C ILE A 153 -0.92 0.82 8.05
N SER A 154 -2.21 0.48 8.21
CA SER A 154 -3.04 1.00 9.29
C SER A 154 -2.48 0.68 10.66
N SER A 155 -2.03 -0.56 10.86
CA SER A 155 -1.53 -1.02 12.15
C SER A 155 -0.17 -0.43 12.53
N ASP A 156 0.74 -0.32 11.57
CA ASP A 156 2.14 -0.01 11.87
C ASP A 156 2.54 1.44 11.59
N TYR A 157 1.89 2.11 10.63
CA TYR A 157 2.37 3.36 10.07
C TYR A 157 1.35 4.49 10.13
N ILE A 158 0.11 4.30 9.67
CA ILE A 158 -0.83 5.40 9.46
C ILE A 158 -2.21 4.96 9.90
N GLY A 159 -2.74 5.42 11.04
CA GLY A 159 -4.06 4.95 11.51
C GLY A 159 -5.21 5.25 10.53
N ILE A 160 -5.63 4.24 9.76
CA ILE A 160 -6.81 4.28 8.87
C ILE A 160 -8.02 3.79 9.67
N LYS A 161 -9.01 4.65 9.86
CA LYS A 161 -10.25 4.34 10.57
C LYS A 161 -11.18 3.50 9.70
N GLN A 162 -11.44 3.94 8.47
CA GLN A 162 -12.26 3.18 7.54
C GLN A 162 -11.83 3.33 6.08
N LEU A 163 -12.07 2.26 5.34
CA LEU A 163 -11.95 2.16 3.90
C LEU A 163 -13.34 1.85 3.33
N VAL A 164 -13.82 2.68 2.40
CA VAL A 164 -15.14 2.50 1.79
C VAL A 164 -15.00 2.39 0.27
N PHE A 165 -15.46 1.27 -0.28
CA PHE A 165 -15.49 1.03 -1.72
C PHE A 165 -16.84 1.45 -2.30
N GLY A 166 -16.81 2.25 -3.36
CA GLY A 166 -17.99 2.80 -4.02
C GLY A 166 -18.57 4.02 -3.29
N GLY A 167 -19.80 4.39 -3.66
CA GLY A 167 -20.48 5.57 -3.14
C GLY A 167 -20.09 6.87 -3.86
N SER A 168 -21.03 7.81 -3.92
CA SER A 168 -20.84 9.14 -4.52
C SER A 168 -20.51 10.22 -3.50
N GLU A 169 -20.76 9.95 -2.22
CA GLU A 169 -20.57 10.88 -1.11
C GLU A 169 -19.91 10.13 0.05
N PHE A 170 -19.08 10.82 0.84
CA PHE A 170 -18.39 10.25 1.97
C PHE A 170 -18.13 11.29 3.07
N GLU A 171 -18.64 11.03 4.27
CA GLU A 171 -18.50 11.91 5.44
C GLU A 171 -18.78 13.38 5.09
N ASN A 172 -17.87 14.30 5.42
CA ASN A 172 -17.98 15.73 5.11
C ASN A 172 -17.18 16.14 3.87
N TRP A 173 -16.89 15.20 2.96
CA TRP A 173 -16.17 15.49 1.72
C TRP A 173 -16.89 16.56 0.90
N LYS A 174 -16.15 17.54 0.40
CA LYS A 174 -16.69 18.61 -0.45
C LYS A 174 -16.22 18.42 -1.87
N ASP A 175 -17.16 18.34 -2.81
CA ASP A 175 -16.82 18.35 -4.23
C ASP A 175 -16.48 19.77 -4.71
N ASN A 176 -15.58 19.87 -5.69
CA ASN A 176 -15.10 21.12 -6.32
C ASN A 176 -14.22 22.02 -5.43
N VAL A 177 -13.56 21.46 -4.43
CA VAL A 177 -12.50 22.14 -3.68
C VAL A 177 -11.28 22.31 -4.59
N THR A 178 -10.66 23.49 -4.59
CA THR A 178 -9.49 23.77 -5.44
C THR A 178 -8.20 23.65 -4.62
N SER A 179 -7.05 23.49 -5.27
CA SER A 179 -5.74 23.41 -4.59
C SER A 179 -5.35 24.66 -3.79
N GLU A 180 -6.12 25.75 -3.91
CA GLU A 180 -5.93 26.99 -3.17
C GLU A 180 -6.59 26.95 -1.79
N ASP A 181 -7.49 25.98 -1.54
CA ASP A 181 -8.15 25.79 -0.26
C ASP A 181 -7.22 25.08 0.75
N ALA A 182 -7.08 25.66 1.94
CA ALA A 182 -6.26 25.08 3.00
C ALA A 182 -6.79 23.68 3.38
N GLY A 183 -5.98 22.65 3.13
CA GLY A 183 -6.30 21.26 3.47
C GLY A 183 -6.61 20.34 2.29
N TYR A 184 -6.72 20.85 1.05
CA TYR A 184 -6.83 20.03 -0.16
C TYR A 184 -5.49 19.80 -0.84
N SER A 185 -5.20 18.57 -1.24
CA SER A 185 -4.03 18.25 -2.05
C SER A 185 -4.26 17.05 -2.97
N VAL A 186 -3.53 17.02 -4.09
CA VAL A 186 -3.59 15.95 -5.09
C VAL A 186 -2.19 15.37 -5.29
N HIS A 187 -2.08 14.06 -5.23
CA HIS A 187 -0.82 13.33 -5.32
C HIS A 187 -0.89 12.28 -6.43
N LYS A 188 0.08 12.35 -7.35
CA LYS A 188 0.10 11.47 -8.51
C LYS A 188 0.35 10.03 -8.14
N ILE A 189 -0.37 9.13 -8.82
CA ILE A 189 -0.18 7.68 -8.77
C ILE A 189 0.59 7.21 -10.00
#